data_AF-A0A6A7Z6C8-F1
#
_entry.id   AF-A0A6A7Z6C8-F1
#
_cell.length_a   1.000
_cell.length_b   1.000
_cell.length_c   1.000
_cell.angle_alpha   90.00
_cell.angle_beta   90.00
_cell.angle_gamma   90.00
#
_symmetry.space_group_name_H-M   'P 1'
#
loop_
_entity.id
_entity.type
_entity.pdbx_description
1 polymer ?
#
loop_
_entity_poly.entity_id
_entity_poly.type
_entity_poly.pdbx_seq_one_letter_code
_entity_poly.pdbx_strand_id
1 'polypeptide(L)'
;MQRLAKPSDYVRQDILGQSTYVLPWEQRLCPGNPTDDPALGAKLYNEFACAAAQGVMPRSSAEQMADIVDWVIATPGEAARCLAADLAATYQGKYQFRMEDLELWDEETKPHRAHLIFHNEDIRDLSASRVMALRERLAC
;
A
#
# COMPACT_ATOMS: atom_id res chain seq x y z
N MET A 1 27.48 -2.13 1.28
CA MET A 1 27.40 -1.37 2.53
C MET A 1 26.34 -0.30 2.33
N GLN A 2 25.25 -0.34 3.09
CA GLN A 2 24.15 0.59 2.88
C GLN A 2 24.49 1.94 3.52
N ARG A 3 24.49 3.01 2.72
CA ARG A 3 24.83 4.36 3.16
C ARG A 3 23.63 4.97 3.87
N LEU A 4 23.82 5.43 5.11
CA LEU A 4 22.84 6.24 5.83
C LEU A 4 22.91 7.71 5.39
N ALA A 5 21.77 8.38 5.37
CA ALA A 5 21.61 9.79 5.03
C ALA A 5 21.60 10.68 6.27
N LYS A 6 22.12 11.90 6.12
CA LYS A 6 21.92 13.05 7.00
C LYS A 6 21.07 14.09 6.28
N PRO A 7 20.39 15.00 7.00
CA PRO A 7 19.61 16.06 6.36
C PRO A 7 20.44 16.94 5.39
N SER A 8 21.73 17.16 5.71
CA SER A 8 22.67 17.92 4.88
C SER A 8 23.08 17.23 3.57
N ASP A 9 22.76 15.95 3.42
CA ASP A 9 23.12 15.20 2.22
C ASP A 9 22.09 15.37 1.08
N TYR A 10 20.92 15.92 1.39
CA TYR A 10 19.87 16.18 0.43
C TYR A 10 20.22 17.38 -0.45
N VAL A 11 20.03 17.21 -1.75
CA VAL A 11 20.21 18.27 -2.76
C VAL A 11 18.86 18.64 -3.33
N ARG A 12 18.59 19.94 -3.40
CA ARG A 12 17.36 20.45 -4.01
C ARG A 12 17.41 20.24 -5.52
N GLN A 13 16.36 19.64 -6.07
CA GLN A 13 16.15 19.45 -7.51
C GLN A 13 14.73 19.87 -7.89
N ASP A 14 14.58 20.41 -9.08
CA ASP A 14 13.27 20.70 -9.65
C ASP A 14 12.80 19.49 -10.46
N ILE A 15 11.76 18.82 -9.98
CA ILE A 15 11.14 17.65 -10.62
C ILE A 15 9.69 18.02 -10.94
N LEU A 16 9.30 17.95 -12.22
CA LEU A 16 7.95 18.28 -12.70
C LEU A 16 7.44 19.67 -12.25
N GLY A 17 8.33 20.65 -12.13
CA GLY A 17 7.99 22.00 -11.68
C GLY A 17 7.82 22.16 -10.17
N GLN A 18 8.06 21.10 -9.40
CA GLN A 18 8.10 21.13 -7.93
C GLN A 18 9.55 21.02 -7.46
N SER A 19 9.89 21.89 -6.51
CA SER A 19 11.23 21.92 -5.94
C SER A 19 11.28 20.98 -4.74
N THR A 20 11.94 19.85 -4.90
CA THR A 20 12.00 18.77 -3.91
C THR A 20 13.44 18.47 -3.53
N TYR A 21 13.67 17.76 -2.44
CA TYR A 21 14.99 17.35 -1.98
C TYR A 21 15.22 15.88 -2.30
N VAL A 22 16.39 15.58 -2.85
CA VAL A 22 16.77 14.21 -3.21
C VAL A 22 18.15 13.83 -2.71
N LEU A 23 18.36 12.54 -2.47
CA LEU A 23 19.68 11.95 -2.19
C LEU A 23 20.38 11.64 -3.52
N PRO A 24 21.54 12.26 -3.84
CA PRO A 24 22.18 12.10 -5.15
C PRO A 24 22.62 10.67 -5.49
N TRP A 25 22.80 9.82 -4.48
CA TRP A 25 23.25 8.43 -4.66
C TRP A 25 22.10 7.42 -4.71
N GLU A 26 20.88 7.81 -4.36
CA GLU A 26 19.72 6.91 -4.37
C GLU A 26 18.84 7.24 -5.57
N GLN A 27 18.89 6.35 -6.56
CA GLN A 27 18.14 6.51 -7.82
C GLN A 27 16.73 5.94 -7.74
N ARG A 28 16.42 5.15 -6.70
CA ARG A 28 15.09 4.56 -6.51
C ARG A 28 14.17 5.55 -5.81
N LEU A 29 12.89 5.49 -6.18
CA LEU A 29 11.83 6.05 -5.36
C LEU A 29 11.68 5.16 -4.12
N CYS A 30 11.99 5.71 -2.95
CA CYS A 30 11.94 4.98 -1.70
C CYS A 30 11.49 5.90 -0.57
N PRO A 31 11.10 5.35 0.60
CA PRO A 31 10.77 6.17 1.76
C PRO A 31 11.86 7.20 2.04
N GLY A 32 11.46 8.47 2.11
CA GLY A 32 12.35 9.61 2.35
C GLY A 32 13.05 10.19 1.11
N ASN A 33 12.89 9.63 -0.09
CA ASN A 33 13.52 10.16 -1.32
C ASN A 33 12.61 9.95 -2.57
N PRO A 34 12.09 11.01 -3.21
CA PRO A 34 12.22 12.44 -2.89
C PRO A 34 11.49 12.84 -1.59
N THR A 35 11.82 14.02 -1.04
CA THR A 35 11.18 14.57 0.16
C THR A 35 11.12 16.10 0.13
N ASP A 36 10.14 16.69 0.83
CA ASP A 36 10.08 18.14 1.03
C ASP A 36 10.77 18.57 2.35
N ASP A 37 11.01 17.63 3.26
CA ASP A 37 11.69 17.85 4.55
C ASP A 37 12.90 16.91 4.68
N PRO A 38 14.13 17.40 4.46
CA PRO A 38 15.35 16.60 4.60
C PRO A 38 15.54 15.95 5.97
N ALA A 39 15.00 16.51 7.06
CA ALA A 39 15.12 15.94 8.39
C ALA A 39 14.25 14.68 8.53
N LEU A 40 12.97 14.78 8.14
CA LEU A 40 12.07 13.63 8.09
C LEU A 40 12.52 12.61 7.03
N GLY A 41 12.94 13.06 5.85
CA GLY A 41 13.43 12.21 4.79
C GLY A 41 14.64 11.39 5.21
N ALA A 42 15.64 11.99 5.86
CA ALA A 42 16.80 11.26 6.37
C ALA A 42 16.41 10.15 7.35
N LYS A 43 15.46 10.41 8.25
CA LYS A 43 14.94 9.40 9.18
C LYS A 43 14.30 8.22 8.43
N LEU A 44 13.36 8.51 7.53
CA LEU A 44 12.62 7.48 6.77
C LEU A 44 13.54 6.66 5.87
N TYR A 45 14.47 7.32 5.17
CA TYR A 45 15.44 6.64 4.32
C TYR A 45 16.37 5.74 5.15
N ASN A 46 16.80 6.18 6.33
CA ASN A 46 17.65 5.37 7.20
C ASN A 46 16.93 4.14 7.76
N GLU A 47 15.66 4.29 8.13
CA GLU A 47 14.81 3.16 8.54
C GLU A 47 14.67 2.14 7.41
N PHE A 48 14.36 2.62 6.20
CA PHE A 48 14.30 1.79 5.00
C PHE A 48 15.65 1.11 4.69
N ALA A 49 16.75 1.85 4.81
CA ALA A 49 18.09 1.36 4.57
C ALA A 49 18.50 0.25 5.56
N CYS A 50 18.17 0.43 6.82
CA CYS A 50 18.40 -0.56 7.86
C CYS A 50 17.54 -1.81 7.66
N ALA A 51 16.25 -1.65 7.32
CA ALA A 51 15.35 -2.77 7.03
C ALA A 51 15.85 -3.61 5.85
N ALA A 52 16.24 -2.96 4.75
CA ALA A 52 16.82 -3.64 3.59
C ALA A 52 18.12 -4.38 3.94
N ALA A 53 18.99 -3.79 4.76
CA ALA A 53 20.22 -4.44 5.23
C ALA A 53 19.95 -5.67 6.13
N GLN A 54 18.82 -5.69 6.82
CA GLN A 54 18.33 -6.83 7.60
C GLN A 54 17.61 -7.89 6.75
N GLY A 55 17.51 -7.68 5.43
CA GLY A 55 16.78 -8.56 4.52
C GLY A 55 15.26 -8.39 4.56
N VAL A 56 14.77 -7.36 5.26
CA VAL A 56 13.35 -7.01 5.26
C VAL A 56 13.07 -6.25 3.96
N MET A 57 12.51 -6.96 2.98
CA MET A 57 12.07 -6.36 1.73
C MET A 57 10.67 -5.73 1.95
N PRO A 58 10.39 -4.56 1.37
CA PRO A 58 9.03 -4.06 1.32
C PRO A 58 8.15 -5.10 0.62
N ARG A 59 6.99 -5.38 1.20
CA ARG A 59 6.04 -6.34 0.62
C ARG A 59 5.70 -5.91 -0.80
N SER A 60 5.76 -6.85 -1.73
CA SER A 60 5.29 -6.68 -3.10
C SER A 60 3.80 -6.31 -3.11
N SER A 61 3.33 -5.71 -4.21
CA SER A 61 1.90 -5.39 -4.36
C SER A 61 1.01 -6.62 -4.18
N ALA A 62 1.45 -7.78 -4.67
CA ALA A 62 0.73 -9.04 -4.52
C ALA A 62 0.65 -9.49 -3.05
N GLU A 63 1.75 -9.34 -2.29
CA GLU A 63 1.77 -9.64 -0.85
C GLU A 63 0.87 -8.68 -0.06
N GLN A 64 0.88 -7.39 -0.39
CA GLN A 64 -0.01 -6.41 0.25
C GLN A 64 -1.49 -6.69 -0.02
N MET A 65 -1.86 -7.02 -1.27
CA MET A 65 -3.21 -7.47 -1.59
C MET A 65 -3.57 -8.74 -0.82
N ALA A 66 -2.63 -9.69 -0.71
CA ALA A 66 -2.86 -10.90 0.05
C ALA A 66 -3.08 -10.62 1.54
N ASP A 67 -2.29 -9.74 2.15
CA ASP A 67 -2.49 -9.33 3.54
C ASP A 67 -3.85 -8.68 3.77
N ILE A 68 -4.33 -7.86 2.83
CA ILE A 68 -5.65 -7.23 2.91
C ILE A 68 -6.74 -8.31 2.91
N VAL A 69 -6.67 -9.26 2.00
CA VAL A 69 -7.65 -10.35 1.92
C VAL A 69 -7.61 -11.20 3.20
N ASP A 70 -6.43 -11.50 3.73
CA ASP A 70 -6.30 -12.26 4.98
C ASP A 70 -6.83 -11.47 6.19
N TRP A 71 -6.56 -10.17 6.24
CA TRP A 71 -7.13 -9.28 7.25
C TRP A 71 -8.66 -9.27 7.18
N VAL A 72 -9.25 -9.14 5.99
CA VAL A 72 -10.71 -9.19 5.79
C VAL A 72 -11.29 -10.53 6.24
N ILE A 73 -10.58 -11.64 5.97
CA ILE A 73 -11.01 -12.99 6.37
C ILE A 73 -10.92 -13.20 7.90
N ALA A 74 -9.97 -12.56 8.58
CA ALA A 74 -9.77 -12.73 10.01
C ALA A 74 -10.55 -11.73 10.88
N THR A 75 -10.62 -10.46 10.46
CA THR A 75 -11.13 -9.36 11.29
C THR A 75 -12.65 -9.38 11.41
N PRO A 76 -13.23 -9.48 12.62
CA PRO A 76 -14.68 -9.40 12.80
C PRO A 76 -15.20 -7.96 12.62
N GLY A 77 -16.50 -7.82 12.36
CA GLY A 77 -17.17 -6.52 12.31
C GLY A 77 -17.72 -6.16 10.93
N GLU A 78 -18.59 -5.15 10.90
CA GLU A 78 -19.33 -4.78 9.70
C GLU A 78 -18.43 -4.21 8.60
N ALA A 79 -17.43 -3.41 8.96
CA ALA A 79 -16.53 -2.81 7.98
C ALA A 79 -15.75 -3.87 7.19
N ALA A 80 -15.18 -4.86 7.88
CA ALA A 80 -14.50 -6.00 7.26
C ALA A 80 -15.48 -6.86 6.43
N ARG A 81 -16.71 -7.07 6.91
CA ARG A 81 -17.75 -7.81 6.19
C ARG A 81 -18.16 -7.11 4.88
N CYS A 82 -18.37 -5.80 4.91
CA CYS A 82 -18.65 -4.99 3.72
C CYS A 82 -17.48 -5.05 2.73
N LEU A 83 -16.23 -4.95 3.22
CA LEU A 83 -15.06 -5.08 2.35
C LEU A 83 -14.95 -6.50 1.74
N ALA A 84 -15.32 -7.55 2.46
CA ALA A 84 -15.41 -8.90 1.92
C ALA A 84 -16.45 -9.00 0.78
N ALA A 85 -17.57 -8.30 0.92
CA ALA A 85 -18.63 -8.24 -0.09
C ALA A 85 -18.11 -7.59 -1.37
N ASP A 86 -17.43 -6.45 -1.23
CA ASP A 86 -16.88 -5.70 -2.35
C ASP A 86 -15.77 -6.48 -3.07
N LEU A 87 -14.90 -7.17 -2.33
CA LEU A 87 -13.89 -8.07 -2.92
C LEU A 87 -14.55 -9.21 -3.71
N ALA A 88 -15.55 -9.89 -3.14
CA ALA A 88 -16.28 -10.95 -3.82
C ALA A 88 -17.06 -10.44 -5.06
N ALA A 89 -17.61 -9.23 -4.99
CA ALA A 89 -18.27 -8.58 -6.12
C ALA A 89 -17.27 -8.16 -7.21
N THR A 90 -16.07 -7.71 -6.83
CA THR A 90 -14.98 -7.38 -7.77
C THR A 90 -14.50 -8.60 -8.52
N TYR A 91 -14.31 -9.73 -7.81
CA TYR A 91 -14.01 -11.02 -8.42
C TYR A 91 -15.05 -11.42 -9.48
N GLN A 92 -16.33 -11.18 -9.22
CA GLN A 92 -17.43 -11.43 -10.16
C GLN A 92 -17.55 -10.38 -11.28
N GLY A 93 -16.71 -9.34 -11.28
CA GLY A 93 -16.79 -8.22 -12.22
C GLY A 93 -17.99 -7.30 -12.01
N LYS A 94 -18.65 -7.35 -10.84
CA LYS A 94 -19.85 -6.57 -10.50
C LYS A 94 -19.55 -5.28 -9.74
N TYR A 95 -18.34 -5.17 -9.19
CA TYR A 95 -17.86 -4.00 -8.47
C TYR A 95 -16.44 -3.66 -8.94
N GLN A 96 -16.04 -2.41 -8.72
CA GLN A 96 -14.70 -1.92 -8.99
C GLN A 96 -14.33 -0.89 -7.93
N PHE A 97 -13.16 -1.04 -7.30
CA PHE A 97 -12.61 -0.02 -6.42
C PHE A 97 -12.15 1.18 -7.24
N ARG A 98 -12.66 2.37 -6.94
CA ARG A 98 -12.33 3.60 -7.67
C ARG A 98 -11.84 4.68 -6.72
N MET A 99 -10.95 5.53 -7.24
CA MET A 99 -10.45 6.70 -6.51
C MET A 99 -11.57 7.70 -6.18
N GLU A 100 -12.61 7.76 -7.02
CA GLU A 100 -13.78 8.63 -6.83
C GLU A 100 -14.57 8.30 -5.55
N ASP A 101 -14.48 7.06 -5.06
CA ASP A 101 -15.23 6.59 -3.89
C ASP A 101 -14.45 6.77 -2.58
N LEU A 102 -13.23 7.32 -2.62
CA LEU A 102 -12.32 7.41 -1.46
C LEU A 102 -12.98 8.09 -0.25
N GLU A 103 -13.76 9.13 -0.47
CA GLU A 103 -14.44 9.90 0.58
C GLU A 103 -15.66 9.17 1.18
N LEU A 104 -16.19 8.16 0.47
CA LEU A 104 -17.36 7.39 0.89
C LEU A 104 -17.02 6.21 1.79
N TRP A 105 -15.74 5.85 1.88
CA TRP A 105 -15.29 4.68 2.63
C TRP A 105 -15.06 4.98 4.11
N ASP A 106 -15.43 4.01 4.95
CA ASP A 106 -15.15 4.04 6.38
C ASP A 106 -13.64 4.13 6.65
N GLU A 107 -13.23 4.97 7.60
CA GLU A 107 -11.82 5.19 7.96
C GLU A 107 -11.05 3.90 8.26
N GLU A 108 -11.72 2.90 8.85
CA GLU A 108 -11.12 1.60 9.16
C GLU A 108 -10.67 0.85 7.90
N THR A 109 -11.46 0.90 6.82
CA THR A 109 -11.17 0.15 5.58
C THR A 109 -10.61 1.02 4.47
N LYS A 110 -10.66 2.35 4.61
CA LYS A 110 -10.19 3.32 3.62
C LYS A 110 -8.74 3.05 3.15
N PRO A 111 -7.75 2.77 4.04
CA PRO A 111 -6.39 2.43 3.59
C PRO A 111 -6.33 1.16 2.74
N HIS A 112 -7.09 0.13 3.12
CA HIS A 112 -7.17 -1.13 2.37
C HIS A 112 -7.81 -0.92 1.01
N ARG A 113 -8.96 -0.24 0.97
CA ARG A 113 -9.70 0.06 -0.26
C ARG A 113 -8.90 0.93 -1.22
N ALA A 114 -8.16 1.92 -0.71
CA ALA A 114 -7.28 2.76 -1.52
C ALA A 114 -6.19 1.94 -2.23
N HIS A 115 -5.61 0.94 -1.56
CA HIS A 115 -4.68 0.02 -2.18
C HIS A 115 -5.36 -0.82 -3.28
N LEU A 116 -6.57 -1.32 -3.03
CA LEU A 116 -7.31 -2.20 -3.95
C LEU A 116 -7.75 -1.51 -5.26
N ILE A 117 -7.77 -0.17 -5.33
CA ILE A 117 -8.02 0.58 -6.58
C ILE A 117 -7.10 0.09 -7.72
N PHE A 118 -5.84 -0.21 -7.39
CA PHE A 118 -4.83 -0.63 -8.36
C PHE A 118 -4.84 -2.14 -8.64
N HIS A 119 -5.69 -2.90 -7.95
CA HIS A 119 -5.69 -4.36 -7.96
C HIS A 119 -7.01 -4.97 -8.46
N ASN A 120 -7.87 -4.18 -9.11
CA ASN A 120 -9.15 -4.67 -9.64
C ASN A 120 -9.01 -5.88 -10.57
N GLU A 121 -7.94 -5.92 -11.39
CA GLU A 121 -7.64 -7.05 -12.27
C GLU A 121 -7.10 -8.24 -11.46
N ASP A 122 -6.12 -8.01 -10.59
CA ASP A 122 -5.53 -9.05 -9.74
C ASP A 122 -6.56 -9.73 -8.82
N ILE A 123 -7.58 -8.99 -8.38
CA ILE A 123 -8.68 -9.52 -7.56
C ILE A 123 -9.50 -10.57 -8.34
N ARG A 124 -9.59 -10.47 -9.66
CA ARG A 124 -10.28 -11.48 -10.49
C ARG A 124 -9.51 -12.79 -10.60
N ASP A 125 -8.21 -12.75 -10.34
CA ASP A 125 -7.33 -13.92 -10.35
C ASP A 125 -7.17 -14.56 -8.95
N LEU A 126 -7.95 -14.13 -7.96
CA LEU A 126 -7.97 -14.76 -6.64
C LEU A 126 -8.35 -16.24 -6.75
N SER A 127 -7.67 -17.06 -5.94
CA SER A 127 -7.97 -18.48 -5.87
C SER A 127 -9.39 -18.74 -5.35
N ALA A 128 -10.02 -19.81 -5.84
CA ALA A 128 -11.36 -20.20 -5.42
C ALA A 128 -11.48 -20.34 -3.89
N SER A 129 -10.44 -20.84 -3.21
CA SER A 129 -10.42 -20.95 -1.75
C SER A 129 -10.58 -19.62 -1.03
N ARG A 130 -9.89 -18.56 -1.50
CA ARG A 130 -9.98 -17.23 -0.90
C ARG A 130 -11.33 -16.59 -1.17
N VAL A 131 -11.87 -16.76 -2.39
CA VAL A 131 -13.20 -16.28 -2.73
C VAL A 131 -14.29 -16.95 -1.90
N MET A 132 -14.15 -18.25 -1.60
CA MET A 132 -15.08 -18.95 -0.70
C MET A 132 -15.02 -18.41 0.72
N ALA A 133 -13.82 -18.22 1.29
CA ALA A 133 -13.67 -17.63 2.63
C ALA A 133 -14.28 -16.21 2.71
N LEU A 134 -14.09 -15.38 1.68
CA LEU A 134 -14.72 -14.06 1.59
C LEU A 134 -16.25 -14.16 1.55
N ARG A 135 -16.80 -15.13 0.82
CA ARG A 135 -18.26 -15.35 0.73
C ARG A 135 -18.86 -15.92 2.00
N GLU A 136 -18.13 -16.77 2.73
CA GLU A 136 -18.57 -17.27 4.03
C GLU A 136 -18.76 -16.12 5.03
N ARG A 137 -17.90 -15.09 4.98
CA ARG A 137 -18.07 -13.90 5.82
C ARG A 137 -19.38 -13.15 5.58
N LEU A 138 -19.94 -13.23 4.36
CA LEU A 138 -21.22 -12.59 4.03
C LEU A 138 -22.42 -13.28 4.67
N ALA A 139 -22.26 -14.55 5.03
CA ALA A 139 -23.31 -15.36 5.65
C ALA A 139 -23.32 -15.26 7.19
N CYS A 140 -22.30 -14.62 7.78
CA CYS A 140 -22.21 -14.31 9.21
C CYS A 140 -22.73 -12.90 9.51
#